data_AF-A0A6B9C9V9-F1
#
_entry.id   AF-A0A6B9C9V9-F1
#
_cell.length_a   1.000
_cell.length_b   1.000
_cell.length_c   1.000
_cell.angle_alpha   90.00
_cell.angle_beta   90.00
_cell.angle_gamma   90.00
#
_symmetry.space_group_name_H-M   'P 1'
#
loop_
_entity.id
_entity.type
_entity.pdbx_description
1 polymer ?
#
loop_
_entity_poly.entity_id
_entity_poly.type
_entity_poly.pdbx_seq_one_letter_code
_entity_poly.pdbx_strand_id
1 'polypeptide(L)'
;MTSMKFIFKAKQIWATWKSRLRNALNRQRQFQVILVKPVSSSTNTGNKNYIEAKHLKTFRAIWSLIDWMAFLVGVSVIREENINARMALAALLLFVTYPLLFYTKFVVWPSVPLLLEVFCIYGALIPSTLKFKLILRHVKQLTPMHDFFEKILIDNPIGHRSDDLVKEMNDAYNKVKFFVVVSVPCFAVFVLYPVQAFVTDGRLIPIMRIEFPFVDQTDMRGYLIGLVFMSLLGFLGVVGNVAFDVAVLTLLMEFKSLVTILKHDLDVYHEFSKESEAYSRQYRDSFLKNICKKYIDIHRYVRCFQRTFGNVTYHSICALYGSLICSVYATLNASTMAAVLFYFKW
;
A
#
# COMPACT_ATOMS: atom_id res chain seq x y z
N MET A 1 43.92 -8.13 -24.33
CA MET A 1 43.34 -9.45 -24.00
C MET A 1 42.46 -9.47 -22.73
N THR A 2 42.55 -8.46 -21.85
CA THR A 2 41.76 -8.33 -20.60
C THR A 2 40.32 -7.82 -20.79
N SER A 3 40.06 -6.97 -21.78
CA SER A 3 38.72 -6.42 -22.07
C SER A 3 37.69 -7.50 -22.49
N MET A 4 38.13 -8.50 -23.26
CA MET A 4 37.24 -9.56 -23.77
C MET A 4 36.71 -10.49 -22.66
N LYS A 5 37.50 -10.71 -21.60
CA LYS A 5 37.08 -11.52 -20.43
C LYS A 5 35.97 -10.83 -19.62
N PHE A 6 35.95 -9.50 -19.58
CA PHE A 6 34.94 -8.75 -18.80
C PHE A 6 33.55 -8.80 -19.46
N ILE A 7 33.50 -8.65 -20.80
CA ILE A 7 32.25 -8.74 -21.57
C ILE A 7 31.64 -10.14 -21.46
N PHE A 8 32.46 -11.19 -21.46
CA PHE A 8 31.99 -12.56 -21.32
C PHE A 8 31.38 -12.83 -19.93
N LYS A 9 32.03 -12.33 -18.87
CA LYS A 9 31.54 -12.45 -17.49
C LYS A 9 30.24 -11.68 -17.27
N ALA A 10 30.10 -10.49 -17.85
CA ALA A 10 28.86 -9.70 -17.78
C ALA A 10 27.68 -10.40 -18.49
N LYS A 11 27.91 -10.99 -19.68
CA LYS A 11 26.88 -11.78 -20.39
C LYS A 11 26.43 -13.01 -19.59
N GLN A 12 27.37 -13.70 -18.93
CA GLN A 12 27.05 -14.87 -18.11
C GLN A 12 26.24 -14.51 -16.85
N ILE A 13 26.58 -13.40 -16.19
CA ILE A 13 25.82 -12.88 -15.05
C ILE A 13 24.41 -12.48 -15.49
N TRP A 14 24.28 -11.77 -16.61
CA TRP A 14 22.98 -11.37 -17.16
C TRP A 14 22.09 -12.57 -17.53
N ALA A 15 22.67 -13.60 -18.16
CA ALA A 15 21.96 -14.84 -18.50
C ALA A 15 21.46 -15.58 -17.24
N THR A 16 22.29 -15.63 -16.19
CA THR A 16 21.94 -16.25 -14.91
C THR A 16 20.82 -15.48 -14.20
N TRP A 17 20.88 -14.14 -14.23
CA TRP A 17 19.85 -13.28 -13.66
C TRP A 17 18.52 -13.42 -14.40
N LYS A 18 18.55 -13.41 -15.74
CA LYS A 18 17.37 -13.61 -16.60
C LYS A 18 16.73 -14.99 -16.39
N SER A 19 17.54 -16.03 -16.22
CA SER A 19 17.10 -17.40 -15.89
C SER A 19 16.38 -17.45 -14.53
N ARG A 20 17.00 -16.88 -13.48
CA ARG A 20 16.41 -16.83 -12.13
C ARG A 20 15.11 -16.03 -12.10
N LEU A 21 15.05 -14.91 -12.83
CA LEU A 21 13.84 -14.10 -12.97
C LEU A 21 12.72 -14.90 -13.66
N ARG A 22 13.04 -15.61 -14.75
CA ARG A 22 12.07 -16.44 -15.48
C ARG A 22 11.56 -17.61 -14.63
N ASN A 23 12.42 -18.26 -13.86
CA ASN A 23 12.03 -19.32 -12.94
C ASN A 23 11.20 -18.81 -11.76
N ALA A 24 11.51 -17.62 -11.23
CA ALA A 24 10.68 -16.96 -10.22
C ALA A 24 9.28 -16.62 -10.75
N LEU A 25 9.19 -16.10 -11.98
CA LEU A 25 7.93 -15.82 -12.66
C LEU A 25 7.13 -17.10 -12.97
N ASN A 26 7.80 -18.18 -13.38
CA ASN A 26 7.16 -19.49 -13.63
C ASN A 26 6.66 -20.15 -12.33
N ARG A 27 7.40 -20.05 -11.22
CA ARG A 27 6.90 -20.48 -9.90
C ARG A 27 5.69 -19.66 -9.48
N GLN A 28 5.64 -18.36 -9.77
CA GLN A 28 4.45 -17.55 -9.53
C GLN A 28 3.24 -17.98 -10.38
N ARG A 29 3.44 -18.44 -11.63
CA ARG A 29 2.37 -19.06 -12.44
C ARG A 29 1.81 -20.33 -11.81
N GLN A 30 2.65 -21.17 -11.19
CA GLN A 30 2.18 -22.37 -10.48
C GLN A 30 1.37 -22.05 -9.21
N PHE A 31 1.50 -20.84 -8.65
CA PHE A 31 0.65 -20.36 -7.55
C PHE A 31 -0.66 -19.71 -8.03
N GLN A 32 -0.94 -19.61 -9.34
CA GLN A 32 -2.23 -19.18 -9.89
C GLN A 32 -3.33 -20.27 -9.79
N VAL A 33 -3.38 -21.03 -8.69
CA VAL A 33 -4.47 -21.99 -8.42
C VAL A 33 -5.76 -21.28 -7.99
N ILE A 34 -5.75 -19.94 -7.89
CA ILE A 34 -6.96 -19.15 -8.10
C ILE A 34 -7.02 -18.83 -9.60
N LEU A 35 -7.27 -19.86 -10.41
CA LEU A 35 -7.62 -19.66 -11.82
C LEU A 35 -9.08 -19.22 -11.84
N VAL A 36 -9.35 -17.96 -11.46
CA VAL A 36 -10.54 -17.28 -12.00
C VAL A 36 -10.26 -17.26 -13.50
N LYS A 37 -10.98 -18.07 -14.27
CA LYS A 37 -10.93 -17.96 -15.74
C LYS A 37 -11.12 -16.46 -16.05
N PRO A 38 -10.17 -15.80 -16.75
CA PRO A 38 -10.37 -14.43 -17.15
C PRO A 38 -11.70 -14.39 -17.90
N VAL A 39 -12.60 -13.52 -17.46
CA VAL A 39 -13.86 -13.30 -18.15
C VAL A 39 -13.47 -12.80 -19.53
N SER A 40 -13.69 -13.63 -20.56
CA SER A 40 -13.82 -13.13 -21.92
C SER A 40 -14.93 -12.10 -21.85
N SER A 41 -14.59 -10.82 -21.95
CA SER A 41 -15.52 -9.73 -22.13
C SER A 41 -16.18 -9.90 -23.49
N SER A 42 -17.10 -10.86 -23.61
CA SER A 42 -18.06 -10.87 -24.70
C SER A 42 -18.95 -9.67 -24.46
N THR A 43 -18.69 -8.62 -25.22
CA THR A 43 -19.55 -7.48 -25.46
C THR A 43 -20.87 -7.96 -26.04
N ASN A 44 -21.72 -8.54 -25.19
CA ASN A 44 -23.14 -8.67 -25.48
C ASN A 44 -23.82 -7.39 -24.98
N THR A 45 -23.94 -6.45 -25.90
CA THR A 45 -24.68 -5.19 -25.81
C THR A 45 -26.19 -5.45 -25.78
N GLY A 46 -26.67 -6.18 -24.78
CA GLY A 46 -28.10 -6.38 -24.51
C GLY A 46 -28.41 -6.00 -23.06
N ASN A 47 -29.18 -4.93 -22.87
CA ASN A 47 -29.64 -4.36 -21.59
C ASN A 47 -28.59 -3.67 -20.69
N LYS A 48 -28.11 -2.51 -21.14
CA LYS A 48 -27.23 -1.59 -20.39
C LYS A 48 -27.89 -0.80 -19.24
N ASN A 49 -29.16 -1.07 -18.91
CA ASN A 49 -29.84 -0.48 -17.75
C ASN A 49 -30.07 -1.50 -16.63
N TYR A 50 -29.12 -2.41 -16.43
CA TYR A 50 -29.04 -3.10 -15.13
C TYR A 50 -28.76 -2.00 -14.11
N ILE A 51 -29.73 -1.75 -13.21
CA ILE A 51 -29.59 -0.81 -12.10
C ILE A 51 -28.26 -1.14 -11.42
N GLU A 52 -27.24 -0.31 -11.61
CA GLU A 52 -25.92 -0.54 -11.03
C GLU A 52 -26.13 -0.54 -9.53
N ALA A 53 -26.06 -1.74 -8.93
CA ALA A 53 -26.43 -1.92 -7.55
C ALA A 53 -25.57 -0.99 -6.69
N LYS A 54 -26.20 -0.32 -5.73
CA LYS A 54 -25.59 0.79 -4.98
C LYS A 54 -24.25 0.40 -4.35
N HIS A 55 -24.09 -0.85 -3.90
CA HIS A 55 -22.84 -1.38 -3.35
C HIS A 55 -21.73 -1.48 -4.39
N LEU A 56 -22.03 -1.87 -5.63
CA LEU A 56 -21.05 -1.96 -6.72
C LEU A 56 -20.52 -0.57 -7.10
N LYS A 57 -21.40 0.44 -7.15
CA LYS A 57 -21.01 1.82 -7.38
C LYS A 57 -20.08 2.35 -6.28
N THR A 58 -20.41 2.08 -5.01
CA THR A 58 -19.56 2.47 -3.88
C THR A 58 -18.21 1.74 -3.92
N PHE A 59 -18.21 0.45 -4.21
CA PHE A 59 -16.99 -0.35 -4.35
C PHE A 59 -16.04 0.21 -5.41
N ARG A 60 -16.56 0.49 -6.61
CA ARG A 60 -15.79 1.10 -7.70
C ARG A 60 -15.28 2.49 -7.36
N ALA A 61 -16.06 3.28 -6.60
CA ALA A 61 -15.62 4.59 -6.13
C ALA A 61 -14.43 4.48 -5.15
N ILE A 62 -14.44 3.50 -4.24
CA ILE A 62 -13.31 3.22 -3.33
C ILE A 62 -12.06 2.89 -4.15
N TRP A 63 -12.15 1.91 -5.05
CA TRP A 63 -11.00 1.46 -5.84
C TRP A 63 -10.51 2.52 -6.83
N SER A 64 -11.39 3.34 -7.38
CA SER A 64 -11.02 4.49 -8.22
C SER A 64 -10.21 5.53 -7.44
N LEU A 65 -10.58 5.82 -6.18
CA LEU A 65 -9.84 6.72 -5.31
C LEU A 65 -8.45 6.16 -4.98
N ILE A 66 -8.37 4.88 -4.61
CA ILE A 66 -7.10 4.17 -4.33
C ILE A 66 -6.20 4.20 -5.57
N ASP A 67 -6.75 3.84 -6.72
CA ASP A 67 -6.04 3.78 -7.98
C ASP A 67 -5.55 5.16 -8.43
N TRP A 68 -6.34 6.21 -8.22
CA TRP A 68 -5.92 7.59 -8.50
C TRP A 68 -4.69 7.99 -7.66
N MET A 69 -4.70 7.71 -6.35
CA MET A 69 -3.54 7.97 -5.49
C MET A 69 -2.33 7.13 -5.91
N ALA A 70 -2.54 5.84 -6.19
CA ALA A 70 -1.48 4.94 -6.64
C ALA A 70 -0.90 5.40 -7.99
N PHE A 71 -1.74 5.86 -8.91
CA PHE A 71 -1.34 6.36 -10.23
C PHE A 71 -0.44 7.60 -10.12
N LEU A 72 -0.73 8.53 -9.20
CA LEU A 72 0.12 9.70 -8.98
C LEU A 72 1.56 9.32 -8.60
N VAL A 73 1.72 8.27 -7.81
CA VAL A 73 3.03 7.76 -7.34
C VAL A 73 3.65 6.77 -8.33
N GLY A 74 2.93 6.40 -9.40
CA GLY A 74 3.39 5.44 -10.39
C GLY A 74 3.30 3.99 -9.91
N VAL A 75 2.37 3.68 -9.02
CA VAL A 75 2.20 2.34 -8.42
C VAL A 75 0.79 1.78 -8.65
N SER A 76 0.06 2.33 -9.63
CA SER A 76 -1.25 1.84 -10.04
C SER A 76 -1.14 0.41 -10.58
N VAL A 77 -1.91 -0.49 -10.00
CA VAL A 77 -1.98 -1.91 -10.41
C VAL A 77 -3.11 -2.13 -11.42
N ILE A 78 -4.14 -1.27 -11.40
CA ILE A 78 -5.35 -1.44 -12.21
C ILE A 78 -5.17 -0.86 -13.61
N ARG A 79 -4.55 0.32 -13.75
CA ARG A 79 -4.38 0.98 -15.06
C ARG A 79 -3.14 0.52 -15.82
N GLU A 80 -2.08 0.15 -15.10
CA GLU A 80 -0.76 -0.09 -15.68
C GLU A 80 -0.25 -1.47 -15.30
N GLU A 81 -0.35 -2.42 -16.22
CA GLU A 81 0.19 -3.77 -16.00
C GLU A 81 1.73 -3.81 -16.13
N ASN A 82 2.30 -2.85 -16.87
CA ASN A 82 3.72 -2.76 -17.16
C ASN A 82 4.42 -1.67 -16.34
N ILE A 83 5.72 -1.84 -16.13
CA ILE A 83 6.57 -0.84 -15.46
C ILE A 83 6.52 0.46 -16.26
N ASN A 84 6.05 1.54 -15.64
CA ASN A 84 6.01 2.88 -16.22
C ASN A 84 7.21 3.74 -15.75
N ALA A 85 7.39 4.89 -16.38
CA ALA A 85 8.48 5.82 -16.02
C ALA A 85 8.34 6.36 -14.59
N ARG A 86 7.12 6.51 -14.08
CA ARG A 86 6.86 7.01 -12.72
C ARG A 86 7.27 6.00 -11.64
N MET A 87 6.98 4.72 -11.85
CA MET A 87 7.44 3.62 -11.00
C MET A 87 8.95 3.55 -11.00
N ALA A 88 9.58 3.68 -12.18
CA ALA A 88 11.04 3.72 -12.30
C ALA A 88 11.63 4.94 -11.55
N LEU A 89 11.00 6.10 -11.64
CA LEU A 89 11.39 7.30 -10.90
C LEU A 89 11.24 7.12 -9.39
N ALA A 90 10.11 6.59 -8.91
CA ALA A 90 9.90 6.31 -7.49
C ALA A 90 10.91 5.28 -6.96
N ALA A 91 11.19 4.23 -7.73
CA ALA A 91 12.21 3.23 -7.40
C ALA A 91 13.61 3.85 -7.33
N LEU A 92 13.95 4.71 -8.30
CA LEU A 92 15.22 5.41 -8.36
C LEU A 92 15.39 6.35 -7.16
N LEU A 93 14.36 7.14 -6.84
CA LEU A 93 14.39 8.06 -5.69
C LEU A 93 14.59 7.29 -4.39
N LEU A 94 13.79 6.24 -4.14
CA LEU A 94 13.97 5.37 -2.97
C LEU A 94 15.39 4.78 -2.92
N PHE A 95 15.90 4.29 -4.05
CA PHE A 95 17.23 3.69 -4.13
C PHE A 95 18.35 4.69 -3.85
N VAL A 96 18.27 5.92 -4.41
CA VAL A 96 19.25 6.99 -4.23
C VAL A 96 19.23 7.54 -2.80
N THR A 97 18.08 7.56 -2.14
CA THR A 97 17.98 8.05 -0.76
C THR A 97 18.79 7.21 0.23
N TYR A 98 18.89 5.89 0.05
CA TYR A 98 19.64 5.03 0.98
C TYR A 98 21.14 5.40 1.09
N PRO A 99 21.91 5.51 0.00
CA PRO A 99 23.28 6.03 0.04
C PRO A 99 23.40 7.45 0.62
N LEU A 100 22.44 8.34 0.33
CA LEU A 100 22.45 9.70 0.87
C LEU A 100 22.27 9.71 2.40
N LEU A 101 21.38 8.87 2.93
CA LEU A 101 21.20 8.70 4.37
C LEU A 101 22.42 8.04 5.03
N PHE A 102 23.05 7.09 4.34
CA PHE A 102 24.29 6.49 4.79
C PHE A 102 25.40 7.53 4.89
N TYR A 103 25.57 8.37 3.86
CA TYR A 103 26.49 9.51 3.88
C TYR A 103 26.16 10.49 5.01
N THR A 104 24.88 10.88 5.13
CA THR A 104 24.40 11.78 6.19
C THR A 104 24.80 11.29 7.58
N LYS A 105 24.68 9.98 7.83
CA LYS A 105 25.12 9.37 9.10
C LYS A 105 26.59 9.65 9.41
N PHE A 106 27.48 9.62 8.43
CA PHE A 106 28.89 9.95 8.65
C PHE A 106 29.10 11.43 8.91
N VAL A 107 28.36 12.30 8.23
CA VAL A 107 28.48 13.76 8.39
C VAL A 107 28.00 14.21 9.77
N VAL A 108 26.89 13.67 10.26
CA VAL A 108 26.32 14.08 11.57
C VAL A 108 26.98 13.38 12.76
N TRP A 109 27.80 12.36 12.54
CA TRP A 109 28.52 11.67 13.60
C TRP A 109 29.53 12.62 14.26
N PRO A 110 29.63 12.68 15.61
CA PRO A 110 29.04 11.80 16.62
C PRO A 110 27.75 12.32 17.29
N SER A 111 27.05 13.31 16.72
CA SER A 111 25.88 13.92 17.35
C SER A 111 24.70 12.95 17.47
N VAL A 112 24.45 12.45 18.70
CA VAL A 112 23.38 11.48 18.98
C VAL A 112 21.99 11.99 18.57
N PRO A 113 21.56 13.22 18.89
CA PRO A 113 20.25 13.72 18.48
C PRO A 113 20.05 13.70 16.96
N LEU A 114 21.07 14.14 16.21
CA LEU A 114 21.01 14.16 14.74
C LEU A 114 21.02 12.75 14.15
N LEU A 115 21.76 11.82 14.75
CA LEU A 115 21.75 10.42 14.34
C LEU A 115 20.36 9.78 14.51
N LEU A 116 19.64 10.14 15.57
CA LEU A 116 18.28 9.66 15.81
C LEU A 116 17.28 10.20 14.78
N GLU A 117 17.41 11.47 14.37
CA GLU A 117 16.62 12.01 13.25
C GLU A 117 16.84 11.21 11.97
N VAL A 118 18.09 10.86 11.65
CA VAL A 118 18.43 10.02 10.49
C VAL A 118 17.79 8.62 10.63
N PHE A 119 17.80 8.03 11.83
CA PHE A 119 17.12 6.75 12.07
C PHE A 119 15.59 6.84 11.95
N CYS A 120 14.98 7.96 12.34
CA CYS A 120 13.56 8.20 12.10
C CYS A 120 13.23 8.18 10.60
N ILE A 121 14.10 8.79 9.77
CA ILE A 121 13.93 8.77 8.31
C ILE A 121 14.04 7.32 7.77
N TYR A 122 14.99 6.52 8.26
CA TYR A 122 15.05 5.09 7.92
C TYR A 122 13.76 4.34 8.29
N GLY A 123 13.19 4.61 9.46
CA GLY A 123 11.94 3.97 9.90
C GLY A 123 10.74 4.31 9.02
N ALA A 124 10.74 5.45 8.31
CA ALA A 124 9.74 5.77 7.28
C ALA A 124 10.07 5.18 5.89
N LEU A 125 11.35 5.14 5.51
CA LEU A 125 11.77 4.60 4.20
C LEU A 125 11.68 3.08 4.10
N ILE A 126 11.95 2.35 5.18
CA ILE A 126 11.89 0.89 5.19
C ILE A 126 10.47 0.39 4.85
N PRO A 127 9.39 0.83 5.54
CA PRO A 127 8.01 0.50 5.16
C PRO A 127 7.69 0.84 3.72
N SER A 128 8.06 2.05 3.28
CA SER A 128 7.83 2.53 1.90
C SER A 128 8.44 1.58 0.88
N THR A 129 9.70 1.18 1.11
CA THR A 129 10.44 0.27 0.23
C THR A 129 9.87 -1.15 0.25
N LEU A 130 9.46 -1.65 1.42
CA LEU A 130 8.85 -2.98 1.55
C LEU A 130 7.51 -3.06 0.83
N LYS A 131 6.65 -2.05 0.99
CA LYS A 131 5.36 -1.94 0.29
C LYS A 131 5.55 -1.80 -1.21
N PHE A 132 6.46 -0.93 -1.65
CA PHE A 132 6.78 -0.78 -3.07
C PHE A 132 7.27 -2.09 -3.69
N LYS A 133 8.18 -2.80 -3.00
CA LYS A 133 8.65 -4.13 -3.40
C LYS A 133 7.53 -5.17 -3.44
N LEU A 134 6.58 -5.12 -2.51
CA LEU A 134 5.41 -6.00 -2.51
C LEU A 134 4.60 -5.78 -3.77
N ILE A 135 4.28 -4.52 -4.11
CA ILE A 135 3.46 -4.21 -5.29
C ILE A 135 4.16 -4.73 -6.55
N LEU A 136 5.44 -4.41 -6.74
CA LEU A 136 6.22 -4.94 -7.88
C LEU A 136 6.19 -6.46 -8.00
N ARG A 137 6.22 -7.18 -6.88
CA ARG A 137 6.27 -8.65 -6.87
C ARG A 137 4.88 -9.29 -6.97
N HIS A 138 3.86 -8.67 -6.40
CA HIS A 138 2.55 -9.28 -6.15
C HIS A 138 1.39 -8.59 -6.87
N VAL A 139 1.63 -7.63 -7.78
CA VAL A 139 0.63 -7.04 -8.71
C VAL A 139 -0.32 -8.10 -9.27
N LYS A 140 0.23 -9.22 -9.78
CA LYS A 140 -0.56 -10.31 -10.40
C LYS A 140 -1.47 -11.07 -9.44
N GLN A 141 -1.30 -10.91 -8.14
CA GLN A 141 -2.13 -11.53 -7.10
C GLN A 141 -3.18 -10.57 -6.55
N LEU A 142 -2.96 -9.26 -6.68
CA LEU A 142 -3.91 -8.23 -6.22
C LEU A 142 -5.11 -8.12 -7.15
N THR A 143 -4.89 -8.09 -8.48
CA THR A 143 -5.97 -7.99 -9.47
C THR A 143 -6.99 -9.13 -9.33
N PRO A 144 -6.60 -10.42 -9.20
CA PRO A 144 -7.57 -11.49 -9.01
C PRO A 144 -8.37 -11.41 -7.70
N MET A 145 -7.83 -10.81 -6.64
CA MET A 145 -8.57 -10.62 -5.38
C MET A 145 -9.66 -9.55 -5.55
N HIS A 146 -9.31 -8.43 -6.18
CA HIS A 146 -10.25 -7.38 -6.58
C HIS A 146 -11.36 -7.95 -7.49
N ASP A 147 -10.99 -8.63 -8.57
CA ASP A 147 -11.94 -9.15 -9.56
C ASP A 147 -12.85 -10.23 -8.97
N PHE A 148 -12.32 -11.05 -8.06
CA PHE A 148 -13.10 -12.04 -7.33
C PHE A 148 -14.19 -11.39 -6.49
N PHE A 149 -13.87 -10.32 -5.76
CA PHE A 149 -14.85 -9.62 -4.95
C PHE A 149 -15.85 -8.84 -5.80
N GLU A 150 -15.39 -8.14 -6.84
CA GLU A 150 -16.27 -7.43 -7.78
C GLU A 150 -17.30 -8.38 -8.40
N LYS A 151 -16.88 -9.59 -8.78
CA LYS A 151 -17.80 -10.62 -9.28
C LYS A 151 -18.88 -10.99 -8.25
N ILE A 152 -18.51 -11.13 -6.97
CA ILE A 152 -19.48 -11.45 -5.91
C ILE A 152 -20.50 -10.31 -5.75
N LEU A 153 -20.09 -9.05 -5.90
CA LEU A 153 -21.00 -7.92 -5.88
C LEU A 153 -21.95 -7.91 -7.08
N ILE A 154 -21.48 -8.29 -8.27
CA ILE A 154 -22.28 -8.42 -9.49
C ILE A 154 -23.29 -9.56 -9.36
N ASP A 155 -22.89 -10.68 -8.76
CA ASP A 155 -23.73 -11.87 -8.57
C ASP A 155 -24.84 -11.65 -7.51
N ASN A 156 -24.80 -10.56 -6.73
CA ASN A 156 -25.80 -10.22 -5.69
C ASN A 156 -26.38 -8.82 -5.90
N PRO A 157 -27.17 -8.59 -6.97
CA PRO A 157 -27.61 -7.24 -7.33
C PRO A 157 -28.79 -6.71 -6.51
N ILE A 158 -29.63 -7.58 -5.93
CA ILE A 158 -30.91 -7.23 -5.28
C ILE A 158 -31.15 -8.17 -4.08
N GLY A 159 -31.92 -7.72 -3.09
CA GLY A 159 -32.41 -8.50 -1.94
C GLY A 159 -31.70 -8.16 -0.63
N HIS A 160 -32.06 -8.83 0.47
CA HIS A 160 -31.49 -8.57 1.80
C HIS A 160 -29.95 -8.65 1.83
N ARG A 161 -29.36 -9.57 1.07
CA ARG A 161 -27.89 -9.65 0.88
C ARG A 161 -27.31 -8.36 0.26
N SER A 162 -28.01 -7.77 -0.69
CA SER A 162 -27.58 -6.52 -1.33
C SER A 162 -27.61 -5.36 -0.33
N ASP A 163 -28.63 -5.30 0.54
CA ASP A 163 -28.75 -4.24 1.55
C ASP A 163 -27.62 -4.31 2.59
N ASP A 164 -27.29 -5.52 3.04
CA ASP A 164 -26.15 -5.76 3.92
C ASP A 164 -24.83 -5.35 3.25
N LEU A 165 -24.64 -5.71 1.97
CA LEU A 165 -23.45 -5.30 1.21
C LEU A 165 -23.37 -3.79 1.00
N VAL A 166 -24.50 -3.11 0.79
CA VAL A 166 -24.54 -1.64 0.70
C VAL A 166 -24.08 -1.02 2.02
N LYS A 167 -24.54 -1.54 3.16
CA LYS A 167 -24.12 -1.07 4.48
C LYS A 167 -22.63 -1.27 4.71
N GLU A 168 -22.11 -2.46 4.41
CA GLU A 168 -20.69 -2.80 4.54
C GLU A 168 -19.80 -1.95 3.61
N MET A 169 -20.20 -1.74 2.35
CA MET A 169 -19.45 -0.90 1.41
C MET A 169 -19.46 0.58 1.80
N ASN A 170 -20.56 1.09 2.36
CA ASN A 170 -20.61 2.46 2.86
C ASN A 170 -19.73 2.64 4.12
N ASP A 171 -19.71 1.66 5.02
CA ASP A 171 -18.79 1.66 6.17
C ASP A 171 -17.33 1.65 5.70
N ALA A 172 -17.00 0.79 4.71
CA ALA A 172 -15.68 0.77 4.09
C ALA A 172 -15.31 2.12 3.46
N TYR A 173 -16.22 2.71 2.67
CA TYR A 173 -16.00 4.01 2.03
C TYR A 173 -15.75 5.12 3.05
N ASN A 174 -16.54 5.17 4.13
CA ASN A 174 -16.37 6.16 5.19
C ASN A 174 -15.02 6.02 5.90
N LYS A 175 -14.57 4.79 6.17
CA LYS A 175 -13.26 4.52 6.76
C LYS A 175 -12.12 4.93 5.82
N VAL A 176 -12.20 4.56 4.55
CA VAL A 176 -11.22 4.98 3.53
C VAL A 176 -11.15 6.50 3.44
N LYS A 177 -12.29 7.17 3.35
CA LYS A 177 -12.38 8.64 3.32
C LYS A 177 -11.77 9.27 4.56
N PHE A 178 -12.05 8.72 5.74
CA PHE A 178 -11.48 9.20 7.00
C PHE A 178 -9.95 9.12 6.98
N PHE A 179 -9.37 7.98 6.60
CA PHE A 179 -7.91 7.82 6.51
C PHE A 179 -7.27 8.80 5.51
N VAL A 180 -7.88 9.00 4.34
CA VAL A 180 -7.39 9.97 3.36
C VAL A 180 -7.46 11.40 3.91
N VAL A 181 -8.59 11.80 4.50
CA VAL A 181 -8.77 13.16 5.06
C VAL A 181 -7.78 13.43 6.18
N VAL A 182 -7.52 12.46 7.06
CA VAL A 182 -6.55 12.61 8.16
C VAL A 182 -5.11 12.69 7.65
N SER A 183 -4.80 12.06 6.51
CA SER A 183 -3.43 12.11 5.94
C SER A 183 -3.05 13.48 5.36
N VAL A 184 -4.03 14.23 4.84
CA VAL A 184 -3.82 15.56 4.22
C VAL A 184 -3.18 16.58 5.17
N PRO A 185 -3.72 16.86 6.38
CA PRO A 185 -3.11 17.82 7.29
C PRO A 185 -1.74 17.36 7.78
N CYS A 186 -1.50 16.06 7.96
CA CYS A 186 -0.17 15.55 8.30
C CYS A 186 0.86 15.89 7.21
N PHE A 187 0.49 15.72 5.94
CA PHE A 187 1.35 16.11 4.83
C PHE A 187 1.52 17.63 4.73
N ALA A 188 0.44 18.40 4.95
CA ALA A 188 0.50 19.85 4.92
C ALA A 188 1.47 20.40 5.99
N VAL A 189 1.40 19.89 7.22
CA VAL A 189 2.34 20.27 8.30
C VAL A 189 3.78 19.95 7.91
N PHE A 190 4.02 18.77 7.34
CA PHE A 190 5.36 18.34 6.91
C PHE A 190 5.97 19.26 5.85
N VAL A 191 5.18 19.72 4.87
CA VAL A 191 5.67 20.60 3.78
C VAL A 191 5.72 22.06 4.19
N LEU A 192 4.77 22.54 5.01
CA LEU A 192 4.67 23.95 5.40
C LEU A 192 5.62 24.34 6.53
N TYR A 193 6.07 23.39 7.35
CA TYR A 193 6.96 23.67 8.49
C TYR A 193 8.26 24.42 8.11
N PRO A 194 9.03 24.02 7.08
CA PRO A 194 10.19 24.79 6.61
C PRO A 194 9.85 26.22 6.18
N VAL A 195 8.71 26.40 5.51
CA VAL A 195 8.25 27.71 5.03
C VAL A 195 7.93 28.62 6.20
N GLN A 196 7.23 28.09 7.20
CA GLN A 196 6.94 28.78 8.44
C GLN A 196 8.25 29.22 9.13
N ALA A 197 9.20 28.29 9.34
CA ALA A 197 10.46 28.59 10.01
C ALA A 197 11.30 29.66 9.29
N PHE A 198 11.27 29.67 7.95
CA PHE A 198 11.93 30.70 7.16
C PHE A 198 11.28 32.08 7.37
N VAL A 199 9.95 32.14 7.34
CA VAL A 199 9.20 33.41 7.49
C VAL A 199 9.29 33.97 8.90
N THR A 200 9.24 33.13 9.94
CA THR A 200 9.24 33.59 11.34
C THR A 200 10.63 33.83 11.89
N ASP A 201 11.57 32.93 11.62
CA ASP A 201 12.87 32.91 12.30
C ASP A 201 14.03 33.34 11.38
N GLY A 202 13.76 33.52 10.08
CA GLY A 202 14.79 33.76 9.06
C GLY A 202 15.73 32.57 8.88
N ARG A 203 15.32 31.36 9.30
CA ARG A 203 16.18 30.16 9.30
C ARG A 203 15.83 29.22 8.15
N LEU A 204 16.86 28.72 7.48
CA LEU A 204 16.74 27.67 6.47
C LEU A 204 16.75 26.32 7.17
N ILE A 205 15.56 25.73 7.38
CA ILE A 205 15.41 24.41 8.00
C ILE A 205 15.05 23.39 6.92
N PRO A 206 15.84 22.33 6.70
CA PRO A 206 15.47 21.31 5.72
C PRO A 206 14.27 20.49 6.22
N ILE A 207 13.42 20.01 5.30
CA ILE A 207 12.27 19.14 5.61
C ILE A 207 12.71 17.86 6.33
N MET A 208 13.81 17.27 5.87
CA MET A 208 14.42 16.07 6.42
C MET A 208 15.92 16.30 6.54
N ARG A 209 16.56 15.72 7.55
CA ARG A 209 18.02 15.74 7.67
C ARG A 209 18.65 14.77 6.67
N ILE A 210 18.77 15.19 5.41
CA ILE A 210 19.49 14.46 4.34
C ILE A 210 20.52 15.41 3.75
N GLU A 211 21.79 15.08 3.98
CA GLU A 211 22.94 15.82 3.49
C GLU A 211 23.34 15.29 2.11
N PHE A 212 23.70 16.19 1.19
CA PHE A 212 24.12 15.84 -0.17
C PHE A 212 25.63 16.04 -0.34
N PRO A 213 26.38 15.07 -0.88
CA PRO A 213 27.82 15.19 -1.03
C PRO A 213 28.27 16.22 -2.08
N PHE A 214 27.38 16.62 -3.00
CA PHE A 214 27.69 17.51 -4.13
C PHE A 214 26.91 18.82 -4.11
N VAL A 215 26.10 19.07 -3.08
CA VAL A 215 25.24 20.24 -2.99
C VAL A 215 25.42 20.86 -1.63
N ASP A 216 25.92 22.09 -1.60
CA ASP A 216 26.02 22.87 -0.37
C ASP A 216 24.63 23.41 0.01
N GLN A 217 24.03 22.82 1.04
CA GLN A 217 22.70 23.21 1.52
C GLN A 217 22.71 24.50 2.35
N THR A 218 23.88 25.09 2.61
CA THR A 218 23.99 26.39 3.28
C THR A 218 23.74 27.55 2.32
N ASP A 219 24.00 27.36 1.02
CA ASP A 219 23.62 28.30 -0.03
C ASP A 219 22.14 28.13 -0.41
N MET A 220 21.49 29.24 -0.76
CA MET A 220 20.08 29.28 -1.13
C MET A 220 19.77 28.33 -2.31
N ARG A 221 20.68 28.24 -3.29
CA ARG A 221 20.49 27.34 -4.44
C ARG A 221 20.51 25.88 -4.02
N GLY A 222 21.48 25.49 -3.20
CA GLY A 222 21.58 24.11 -2.73
C GLY A 222 20.47 23.73 -1.75
N TYR A 223 20.04 24.68 -0.91
CA TYR A 223 18.86 24.54 -0.06
C TYR A 223 17.60 24.24 -0.90
N LEU A 224 17.34 25.01 -1.96
CA LEU A 224 16.18 24.80 -2.83
C LEU A 224 16.22 23.44 -3.54
N ILE A 225 17.39 22.99 -4.01
CA ILE A 225 17.57 21.66 -4.61
C ILE A 225 17.23 20.57 -3.59
N GLY A 226 17.76 20.68 -2.37
CA GLY A 226 17.48 19.75 -1.28
C GLY A 226 16.00 19.72 -0.91
N LEU A 227 15.38 20.90 -0.80
CA LEU A 227 13.96 21.05 -0.49
C LEU A 227 13.06 20.37 -1.53
N VAL A 228 13.36 20.55 -2.82
CA VAL A 228 12.61 19.89 -3.91
C VAL A 228 12.76 18.37 -3.83
N PHE A 229 13.99 17.86 -3.66
CA PHE A 229 14.23 16.42 -3.54
C PHE A 229 13.48 15.81 -2.34
N MET A 230 13.60 16.44 -1.17
CA MET A 230 12.95 15.98 0.06
C MET A 230 11.42 16.07 -0.03
N SER A 231 10.89 17.13 -0.64
CA SER A 231 9.44 17.29 -0.86
C SER A 231 8.90 16.22 -1.80
N LEU A 232 9.61 15.93 -2.89
CA LEU A 232 9.25 14.89 -3.84
C LEU A 232 9.28 13.50 -3.18
N LEU A 233 10.34 13.20 -2.42
CA LEU A 233 10.46 11.95 -1.67
C LEU A 233 9.34 11.82 -0.64
N GLY A 234 9.06 12.89 0.11
CA GLY A 234 7.98 12.93 1.11
C GLY A 234 6.60 12.75 0.48
N PHE A 235 6.34 13.40 -0.66
CA PHE A 235 5.09 13.24 -1.41
C PHE A 235 4.88 11.79 -1.86
N LEU A 236 5.88 11.21 -2.52
CA LEU A 236 5.81 9.82 -3.00
C LEU A 236 5.69 8.83 -1.82
N GLY A 237 6.42 9.10 -0.74
CA GLY A 237 6.34 8.33 0.49
C GLY A 237 4.95 8.38 1.09
N VAL A 238 4.40 9.56 1.36
CA VAL A 238 3.10 9.70 2.02
C VAL A 238 1.97 9.19 1.14
N VAL A 239 1.83 9.69 -0.09
CA VAL A 239 0.73 9.28 -0.98
C VAL A 239 0.82 7.80 -1.31
N GLY A 240 2.02 7.27 -1.54
CA GLY A 240 2.23 5.86 -1.87
C GLY A 240 1.91 4.94 -0.69
N ASN A 241 2.34 5.30 0.51
CA ASN A 241 2.01 4.55 1.73
C ASN A 241 0.51 4.59 2.03
N VAL A 242 -0.13 5.77 1.94
CA VAL A 242 -1.56 5.92 2.18
C VAL A 242 -2.36 5.11 1.16
N ALA A 243 -2.03 5.19 -0.14
CA ALA A 243 -2.69 4.39 -1.17
C ALA A 243 -2.59 2.89 -0.87
N PHE A 244 -1.41 2.42 -0.47
CA PHE A 244 -1.20 1.02 -0.11
C PHE A 244 -1.99 0.62 1.13
N ASP A 245 -1.92 1.39 2.21
CA ASP A 245 -2.58 1.06 3.49
C ASP A 245 -4.09 1.07 3.34
N VAL A 246 -4.63 2.02 2.57
CA VAL A 246 -6.05 2.07 2.21
C VAL A 246 -6.44 0.86 1.36
N ALA A 247 -5.62 0.43 0.39
CA ALA A 247 -5.89 -0.78 -0.38
C ALA A 247 -5.93 -2.04 0.48
N VAL A 248 -4.99 -2.18 1.42
CA VAL A 248 -4.98 -3.30 2.39
C VAL A 248 -6.21 -3.25 3.28
N LEU A 249 -6.60 -2.07 3.77
CA LEU A 249 -7.81 -1.88 4.57
C LEU A 249 -9.07 -2.29 3.78
N THR A 250 -9.17 -1.87 2.51
CA THR A 250 -10.28 -2.24 1.63
C THR A 250 -10.36 -3.76 1.44
N LEU A 251 -9.25 -4.43 1.14
CA LEU A 251 -9.20 -5.89 1.02
C LEU A 251 -9.61 -6.62 2.31
N LEU A 252 -9.36 -6.05 3.49
CA LEU A 252 -9.85 -6.57 4.78
C LEU A 252 -11.36 -6.37 4.95
N MET A 253 -11.91 -5.23 4.51
CA MET A 253 -13.35 -4.97 4.52
C MET A 253 -14.10 -5.86 3.53
N GLU A 254 -13.49 -6.18 2.39
CA GLU A 254 -14.00 -7.17 1.44
C GLU A 254 -14.13 -8.54 2.12
N PHE A 255 -13.10 -8.98 2.86
CA PHE A 255 -13.18 -10.22 3.65
C PHE A 255 -14.34 -10.19 4.65
N LYS A 256 -14.53 -9.08 5.39
CA LYS A 256 -15.68 -8.92 6.29
C LYS A 256 -17.01 -9.10 5.55
N SER A 257 -17.13 -8.51 4.37
CA SER A 257 -18.34 -8.61 3.52
C SER A 257 -18.59 -10.06 3.05
N LEU A 258 -17.53 -10.80 2.71
CA LEU A 258 -17.65 -12.23 2.37
C LEU A 258 -18.18 -13.07 3.55
N VAL A 259 -17.71 -12.77 4.76
CA VAL A 259 -18.19 -13.43 5.99
C VAL A 259 -19.66 -13.10 6.25
N THR A 260 -20.09 -11.85 6.01
CA THR A 260 -21.50 -11.45 6.12
C THR A 260 -22.39 -12.24 5.15
N ILE A 261 -21.97 -12.41 3.89
CA ILE A 261 -22.69 -13.24 2.90
C ILE A 261 -22.78 -14.69 3.38
N LEU A 262 -21.67 -15.25 3.88
CA LEU A 262 -21.65 -16.64 4.37
C LEU A 262 -22.60 -16.82 5.57
N LYS A 263 -22.62 -15.86 6.49
CA LYS A 263 -23.53 -15.87 7.65
C LYS A 263 -24.98 -15.88 7.19
N HIS A 264 -25.35 -15.00 6.26
CA HIS A 264 -26.70 -14.99 5.70
C HIS A 264 -27.06 -16.34 5.06
N ASP A 265 -26.14 -17.01 4.37
CA ASP A 265 -26.42 -18.34 3.81
C ASP A 265 -26.64 -19.40 4.90
N LEU A 266 -25.88 -19.33 5.99
CA LEU A 266 -26.04 -20.24 7.13
C LEU A 266 -27.38 -20.02 7.85
N ASP A 267 -27.80 -18.76 8.03
CA ASP A 267 -29.07 -18.41 8.63
C ASP A 267 -30.25 -18.95 7.79
N VAL A 268 -30.19 -18.76 6.47
CA VAL A 268 -31.18 -19.32 5.52
C VAL A 268 -31.18 -20.85 5.54
N TYR A 269 -30.02 -21.49 5.58
CA TYR A 269 -29.93 -22.95 5.71
C TYR A 269 -30.55 -23.46 7.01
N HIS A 270 -30.34 -22.73 8.11
CA HIS A 270 -30.90 -23.05 9.41
C HIS A 270 -32.44 -22.99 9.38
N GLU A 271 -33.01 -21.98 8.73
CA GLU A 271 -34.47 -21.89 8.52
C GLU A 271 -35.00 -23.08 7.70
N PHE A 272 -34.36 -23.41 6.56
CA PHE A 272 -34.73 -24.57 5.74
C PHE A 272 -34.62 -25.91 6.49
N SER A 273 -33.73 -25.99 7.47
CA SER A 273 -33.53 -27.21 8.27
C SER A 273 -34.64 -27.41 9.30
N LYS A 274 -35.31 -26.34 9.74
CA LYS A 274 -36.47 -26.42 10.64
C LYS A 274 -37.73 -26.88 9.90
N GLU A 275 -37.92 -26.41 8.67
CA GLU A 275 -39.07 -26.75 7.82
C GLU A 275 -38.82 -28.03 7.02
N SER A 276 -38.67 -29.16 7.73
CA SER A 276 -38.16 -30.42 7.16
C SER A 276 -38.97 -30.95 5.97
N GLU A 277 -40.26 -30.58 5.87
CA GLU A 277 -41.21 -31.03 4.84
C GLU A 277 -41.31 -30.09 3.62
N ALA A 278 -40.90 -28.82 3.73
CA ALA A 278 -41.09 -27.82 2.67
C ALA A 278 -40.07 -27.90 1.52
N TYR A 279 -38.90 -28.51 1.77
CA TYR A 279 -37.78 -28.54 0.81
C TYR A 279 -37.27 -29.95 0.56
N SER A 280 -36.94 -30.27 -0.69
CA SER A 280 -36.38 -31.57 -1.05
C SER A 280 -34.99 -31.74 -0.43
N ARG A 281 -34.66 -32.99 -0.03
CA ARG A 281 -33.33 -33.34 0.50
C ARG A 281 -32.20 -32.96 -0.47
N GLN A 282 -32.42 -33.17 -1.77
CA GLN A 282 -31.46 -32.82 -2.82
C GLN A 282 -31.19 -31.30 -2.89
N TYR A 283 -32.21 -30.47 -2.68
CA TYR A 283 -32.03 -29.02 -2.62
C TYR A 283 -31.19 -28.60 -1.41
N ARG A 284 -31.47 -29.16 -0.23
CA ARG A 284 -30.69 -28.91 1.00
C ARG A 284 -29.22 -29.30 0.85
N ASP A 285 -28.95 -30.48 0.29
CA ASP A 285 -27.59 -30.98 0.06
C ASP A 285 -26.83 -30.10 -0.94
N SER A 286 -27.49 -29.66 -2.02
CA SER A 286 -26.92 -28.73 -3.00
C SER A 286 -26.61 -27.36 -2.39
N PHE A 287 -27.51 -26.85 -1.55
CA PHE A 287 -27.32 -25.58 -0.85
C PHE A 287 -26.15 -25.64 0.14
N LEU A 288 -26.07 -26.70 0.95
CA LEU A 288 -24.96 -26.94 1.86
C LEU A 288 -23.62 -27.05 1.11
N LYS A 289 -23.60 -27.75 -0.03
CA LYS A 289 -22.40 -27.83 -0.90
C LYS A 289 -21.93 -26.46 -1.37
N ASN A 290 -22.85 -25.55 -1.69
CA ASN A 290 -22.53 -24.17 -2.07
C ASN A 290 -21.95 -23.37 -0.89
N ILE A 291 -22.49 -23.53 0.32
CA ILE A 291 -21.95 -22.93 1.55
C ILE A 291 -20.51 -23.42 1.79
N CYS A 292 -20.28 -24.73 1.73
CA CYS A 292 -18.94 -25.30 1.89
C CYS A 292 -17.95 -24.75 0.86
N LYS A 293 -18.39 -24.59 -0.40
CA LYS A 293 -17.56 -23.99 -1.45
C LYS A 293 -17.20 -22.53 -1.14
N LYS A 294 -18.18 -21.71 -0.73
CA LYS A 294 -17.94 -20.31 -0.31
C LYS A 294 -16.96 -20.23 0.86
N TYR A 295 -17.11 -21.10 1.86
CA TYR A 295 -16.17 -21.18 2.99
C TYR A 295 -14.73 -21.49 2.53
N ILE A 296 -14.57 -22.46 1.62
CA ILE A 296 -13.25 -22.80 1.04
C ILE A 296 -12.66 -21.60 0.29
N ASP A 297 -13.46 -20.87 -0.50
CA ASP A 297 -13.02 -19.70 -1.24
C ASP A 297 -12.61 -18.54 -0.31
N ILE A 298 -13.38 -18.30 0.76
CA ILE A 298 -13.03 -17.34 1.82
C ILE A 298 -11.72 -17.72 2.50
N HIS A 299 -11.54 -19.00 2.87
CA HIS A 299 -10.31 -19.46 3.48
C HIS A 299 -9.11 -19.29 2.52
N ARG A 300 -9.30 -19.51 1.23
CA ARG A 300 -8.26 -19.28 0.21
C ARG A 300 -7.91 -17.79 0.09
N TYR A 301 -8.92 -16.93 0.10
CA TYR A 301 -8.75 -15.47 0.10
C TYR A 301 -7.90 -15.01 1.30
N VAL A 302 -8.26 -15.41 2.52
CA VAL A 302 -7.52 -15.06 3.75
C VAL A 302 -6.08 -15.56 3.71
N ARG A 303 -5.86 -16.81 3.29
CA ARG A 303 -4.51 -17.37 3.18
C ARG A 303 -3.68 -16.62 2.15
N CYS A 304 -4.28 -16.22 1.02
CA CYS A 304 -3.62 -15.40 0.00
C CYS A 304 -3.25 -14.01 0.56
N PHE A 305 -4.19 -13.36 1.24
CA PHE A 305 -4.00 -12.07 1.90
C PHE A 305 -2.86 -12.12 2.93
N GLN A 306 -2.92 -13.06 3.89
CA GLN A 306 -1.91 -13.22 4.94
C GLN A 306 -0.52 -13.49 4.38
N ARG A 307 -0.42 -14.36 3.36
CA ARG A 307 0.85 -14.68 2.71
C ARG A 307 1.45 -13.49 1.97
N THR A 308 0.61 -12.65 1.39
CA THR A 308 1.03 -11.48 0.61
C THR A 308 1.44 -10.34 1.53
N PHE A 309 0.58 -9.96 2.47
CA PHE A 309 0.74 -8.75 3.27
C PHE A 309 1.37 -8.97 4.64
N GLY A 310 1.17 -10.14 5.26
CA GLY A 310 1.51 -10.36 6.67
C GLY A 310 2.96 -10.02 7.03
N ASN A 311 3.92 -10.48 6.22
CA ASN A 311 5.33 -10.21 6.47
C ASN A 311 5.71 -8.73 6.27
N VAL A 312 5.13 -8.08 5.25
CA VAL A 312 5.40 -6.68 4.95
C VAL A 312 4.79 -5.77 6.02
N THR A 313 3.56 -6.06 6.46
CA THR A 313 2.91 -5.33 7.55
C THR A 313 3.70 -5.47 8.84
N TYR A 314 4.12 -6.69 9.22
CA TYR A 314 4.93 -6.94 10.41
C TYR A 314 6.21 -6.10 10.43
N HIS A 315 7.04 -6.19 9.38
CA HIS A 315 8.28 -5.44 9.31
C HIS A 315 8.06 -3.92 9.22
N SER A 316 7.00 -3.48 8.54
CA SER A 316 6.64 -2.06 8.49
C SER A 316 6.30 -1.53 9.88
N ILE A 317 5.52 -2.28 10.66
CA ILE A 317 5.17 -1.95 12.04
C ILE A 317 6.43 -1.88 12.90
N CYS A 318 7.32 -2.88 12.84
CA CYS A 318 8.56 -2.87 13.61
C CYS A 318 9.44 -1.64 13.29
N ALA A 319 9.59 -1.30 12.01
CA ALA A 319 10.36 -0.13 11.59
C ALA A 319 9.73 1.18 12.09
N LEU A 320 8.40 1.33 11.99
CA LEU A 320 7.68 2.50 12.46
C LEU A 320 7.75 2.66 13.98
N TYR A 321 7.57 1.58 14.75
CA TYR A 321 7.74 1.61 16.21
C TYR A 321 9.17 1.97 16.60
N GLY A 322 10.17 1.43 15.89
CA GLY A 322 11.57 1.81 16.08
C GLY A 322 11.79 3.31 15.87
N SER A 323 11.28 3.88 14.77
CA SER A 323 11.36 5.32 14.54
C SER A 323 10.60 6.14 15.57
N LEU A 324 9.44 5.65 16.05
CA LEU A 324 8.67 6.37 17.07
C LEU A 324 9.48 6.50 18.35
N ILE A 325 10.11 5.41 18.82
CA ILE A 325 10.99 5.42 19.99
C ILE A 325 12.15 6.41 19.79
N CYS A 326 12.79 6.38 18.61
CA CYS A 326 13.86 7.33 18.28
C CYS A 326 13.36 8.79 18.32
N SER A 327 12.17 9.07 17.79
CA SER A 327 11.61 10.42 17.74
C SER A 327 11.23 10.95 19.12
N VAL A 328 10.70 10.10 20.00
CA VAL A 328 10.40 10.47 21.38
C VAL A 328 11.69 10.78 22.13
N TYR A 329 12.71 9.93 21.99
CA TYR A 329 13.99 10.15 22.64
C TYR A 329 14.71 11.40 22.12
N ALA A 330 14.67 11.66 20.80
CA ALA A 330 15.20 12.88 20.22
C ALA A 330 14.48 14.12 20.76
N THR A 331 13.15 14.08 20.86
CA THR A 331 12.34 15.18 21.43
C THR A 331 12.67 15.43 22.90
N LEU A 332 12.78 14.37 23.71
CA LEU A 332 13.12 14.50 25.14
C LEU A 332 14.51 15.13 25.32
N ASN A 333 15.50 14.69 24.56
CA ASN A 333 16.86 15.24 24.63
C ASN A 333 16.94 16.67 24.08
N ALA A 334 16.17 16.98 23.04
CA ALA A 334 16.05 18.34 22.52
C ALA A 334 15.38 19.26 23.54
N SER A 335 14.38 18.78 24.29
CA SER A 335 13.73 19.56 25.35
C SER A 335 14.64 19.79 26.56
N THR A 336 15.55 18.87 26.90
CA THR A 336 16.60 19.12 27.90
C THR A 336 17.64 20.11 27.41
N MET A 337 17.95 20.17 26.11
CA MET A 337 18.79 21.23 25.54
C MET A 337 18.04 22.56 25.38
N ALA A 338 16.74 22.53 25.09
CA ALA A 338 15.89 23.70 25.06
C ALA A 338 15.68 24.26 26.47
N ALA A 339 15.67 23.43 27.53
CA ALA A 339 15.71 23.89 28.92
C ALA A 339 17.05 24.55 29.29
N VAL A 340 18.15 24.16 28.63
CA VAL A 340 19.46 24.83 28.77
C VAL A 340 19.54 26.12 27.91
N LEU A 341 18.79 26.19 26.80
CA LEU A 341 18.68 27.40 25.95
C LEU A 341 17.58 28.39 26.38
N PHE A 342 16.56 27.96 27.14
CA PHE A 342 15.55 28.83 27.74
C PHE A 342 16.05 29.58 28.97
N TYR A 343 17.23 29.22 29.51
CA TYR A 343 17.91 30.03 30.52
C TYR A 343 18.73 31.20 29.92
N PHE A 344 18.72 31.41 28.61
CA PHE A 344 19.47 32.50 27.95
C PHE A 344 18.68 33.27 26.87
N LYS A 345 17.36 33.39 27.00
CA LYS A 345 16.58 34.42 26.28
C LYS A 345 15.29 34.77 27.01
N TRP A 346 15.43 35.58 28.05
CA TRP A 346 14.53 36.71 28.33
C TRP A 346 15.35 37.99 28.16
#